data_AF-F8AKA2-F1
#
_entry.id   AF-F8AKA2-F1
#
_cell.length_a   1.000
_cell.length_b   1.000
_cell.length_c   1.000
_cell.angle_alpha   90.00
_cell.angle_beta   90.00
_cell.angle_gamma   90.00
#
_symmetry.space_group_name_H-M   'P 1'
#
loop_
_entity.id
_entity.type
_entity.pdbx_description
1 polymer ?
#
loop_
_entity_poly.entity_id
_entity_poly.type
_entity_poly.pdbx_seq_one_letter_code
_entity_poly.pdbx_strand_id
1 'polypeptide(L)'
;MGYCTPAELYNFLKLKIQYKDIENDLNSAITVASSRIDAQVGLIENPDEDTKILLKRACMYYAGAEILRQYWEELQVDRYEMQKVSQYEGMGDELTRNILNKLKGVQQITTSNDNNKDTKIIIPSFLYTITNR
;
A
#
# COMPACT_ATOMS: atom_id res chain seq x y z
N MET A 1 -0.59 -6.57 9.25
CA MET A 1 -1.07 -7.73 8.45
C MET A 1 -0.97 -7.33 6.98
N GLY A 2 -0.54 -8.22 6.08
CA GLY A 2 -0.36 -7.88 4.66
C GLY A 2 -1.68 -7.73 3.91
N TYR A 3 -1.78 -6.79 2.97
CA TYR A 3 -2.96 -6.60 2.11
C TYR A 3 -2.97 -7.53 0.88
N CYS A 4 -1.88 -8.22 0.65
CA CYS A 4 -1.69 -9.21 -0.39
C CYS A 4 -0.82 -10.36 0.16
N THR A 5 -0.85 -11.51 -0.49
CA THR A 5 -0.06 -12.69 -0.08
C THR A 5 1.18 -12.88 -0.96
N PRO A 6 2.23 -13.56 -0.47
CA PRO A 6 3.43 -13.85 -1.27
C PRO A 6 3.11 -14.59 -2.57
N ALA A 7 2.21 -15.57 -2.54
CA ALA A 7 1.81 -16.33 -3.72
C ALA A 7 1.12 -15.43 -4.77
N GLU A 8 0.27 -14.50 -4.34
CA GLU A 8 -0.38 -13.53 -5.24
C GLU A 8 0.64 -12.58 -5.85
N LEU A 9 1.57 -12.05 -5.05
CA LEU A 9 2.62 -11.16 -5.52
C LEU A 9 3.55 -11.85 -6.53
N TYR A 10 3.97 -13.09 -6.23
CA TYR A 10 4.80 -13.88 -7.12
C TYR A 10 4.12 -14.12 -8.49
N ASN A 11 2.85 -14.51 -8.46
CA ASN A 11 2.05 -14.71 -9.67
C ASN A 11 1.84 -13.42 -10.47
N PHE A 12 1.69 -12.29 -9.78
CA PHE A 12 1.59 -10.96 -10.40
C PHE A 12 2.89 -10.58 -11.13
N LEU A 13 4.04 -10.82 -10.51
CA LEU A 13 5.35 -10.43 -11.05
C LEU A 13 5.86 -11.33 -12.18
N LYS A 14 5.41 -12.58 -12.26
CA LYS A 14 5.83 -13.57 -13.28
C LYS A 14 7.36 -13.71 -13.39
N LEU A 15 8.03 -13.77 -12.24
CA LEU A 15 9.48 -13.86 -12.15
C LEU A 15 9.99 -15.22 -12.64
N LYS A 16 11.24 -15.26 -13.13
CA LYS A 16 11.94 -16.50 -13.50
C LYS A 16 12.59 -17.22 -12.31
N ILE A 17 12.84 -16.49 -11.21
CA ILE A 17 13.39 -17.04 -9.97
C ILE A 17 12.33 -17.92 -9.31
N GLN A 18 12.72 -19.05 -8.70
CA GLN A 18 11.76 -19.95 -8.06
C GLN A 18 11.17 -19.31 -6.80
N TYR A 19 9.86 -19.47 -6.61
CA TYR A 19 9.13 -18.94 -5.45
C TYR A 19 9.83 -19.19 -4.11
N LYS A 20 10.31 -20.42 -3.88
CA LYS A 20 10.96 -20.83 -2.62
C LYS A 20 12.22 -20.02 -2.28
N ASP A 21 12.90 -19.49 -3.30
CA ASP A 21 14.19 -18.81 -3.14
C ASP A 21 13.99 -17.33 -2.77
N ILE A 22 12.77 -16.79 -2.93
CA ILE A 22 12.43 -15.38 -2.68
C ILE A 22 11.21 -15.20 -1.77
N GLU A 23 10.67 -16.27 -1.19
CA GLU A 23 9.46 -16.21 -0.37
C GLU A 23 9.58 -15.25 0.82
N ASN A 24 10.74 -15.22 1.49
CA ASN A 24 10.99 -14.31 2.59
C ASN A 24 11.07 -12.84 2.14
N ASP A 25 11.65 -12.59 0.97
CA ASP A 25 11.74 -11.26 0.39
C ASP A 25 10.36 -10.77 -0.05
N LEU A 26 9.53 -11.65 -0.64
CA LEU A 26 8.13 -11.36 -0.94
C LEU A 26 7.36 -10.97 0.33
N ASN A 27 7.50 -11.72 1.42
CA ASN A 27 6.87 -11.38 2.70
C ASN A 27 7.34 -10.03 3.26
N SER A 28 8.64 -9.74 3.14
CA SER A 28 9.23 -8.49 3.60
C SER A 28 8.71 -7.31 2.78
N ALA A 29 8.71 -7.42 1.45
CA ALA A 29 8.17 -6.42 0.53
C ALA A 29 6.68 -6.13 0.79
N ILE A 30 5.88 -7.17 1.05
CA ILE A 30 4.47 -7.02 1.41
C ILE A 30 4.31 -6.26 2.72
N THR A 31 5.14 -6.56 3.72
CA THR A 31 5.08 -5.90 5.04
C THR A 31 5.40 -4.41 4.91
N VAL A 32 6.43 -4.07 4.14
CA VAL A 32 6.81 -2.67 3.85
C VAL A 32 5.70 -1.97 3.07
N ALA A 33 5.18 -2.59 2.02
CA ALA A 33 4.10 -2.06 1.19
C ALA A 33 2.82 -1.80 1.99
N SER A 34 2.40 -2.75 2.83
CA SER A 34 1.24 -2.58 3.72
C SER A 34 1.44 -1.44 4.71
N SER A 35 2.62 -1.35 5.32
CA SER A 35 2.94 -0.25 6.24
C SER A 35 2.92 1.11 5.53
N ARG A 36 3.39 1.18 4.28
CA ARG A 36 3.31 2.39 3.45
C ARG A 36 1.86 2.79 3.13
N ILE A 37 0.99 1.82 2.87
CA ILE A 37 -0.44 2.08 2.64
C ILE A 37 -1.07 2.58 3.94
N ASP A 38 -0.85 1.90 5.06
CA ASP A 38 -1.38 2.27 6.38
C ASP A 38 -0.97 3.70 6.79
N ALA A 39 0.28 4.08 6.52
CA ALA A 39 0.76 5.43 6.78
C ALA A 39 0.02 6.52 5.99
N GLN A 40 -0.57 6.18 4.84
CA GLN A 40 -1.27 7.12 3.96
C GLN A 40 -2.77 7.16 4.19
N VAL A 41 -3.41 6.00 4.39
CA VAL A 41 -4.88 5.89 4.52
C VAL A 41 -5.35 5.64 5.95
N GLY A 42 -4.43 5.38 6.88
CA GLY A 42 -4.74 4.91 8.23
C GLY A 42 -5.03 3.41 8.26
N LEU A 43 -5.06 2.84 9.45
CA LEU A 43 -5.46 1.44 9.65
C LEU A 43 -6.99 1.33 9.46
N ILE A 44 -7.43 0.50 8.51
CA ILE A 44 -8.84 0.25 8.24
C ILE A 44 -9.18 -1.14 8.79
N GLU A 45 -9.87 -1.21 9.92
CA GLU A 45 -10.15 -2.50 10.59
C GLU A 45 -11.15 -3.37 9.82
N ASN A 46 -12.13 -2.76 9.15
CA ASN A 46 -13.20 -3.47 8.44
C ASN A 46 -13.49 -2.80 7.08
N PRO A 47 -12.57 -2.90 6.11
CA PRO A 47 -12.79 -2.35 4.77
C PRO A 47 -13.96 -3.07 4.07
N ASP A 48 -14.78 -2.32 3.33
CA ASP A 48 -15.74 -2.90 2.39
C ASP A 48 -15.02 -3.64 1.25
N GLU A 49 -15.75 -4.46 0.49
CA GLU A 49 -15.15 -5.37 -0.50
C GLU A 49 -14.38 -4.62 -1.59
N ASP A 50 -14.90 -3.49 -2.07
CA ASP A 50 -14.20 -2.68 -3.08
C ASP A 50 -12.90 -2.11 -2.49
N THR A 51 -12.95 -1.64 -1.24
CA THR A 51 -11.76 -1.11 -0.55
C THR A 51 -10.71 -2.20 -0.33
N LYS A 52 -11.11 -3.44 0.02
CA LYS A 52 -10.18 -4.58 0.09
C LYS A 52 -9.49 -4.85 -1.25
N ILE A 53 -10.24 -4.82 -2.35
CA ILE A 53 -9.69 -5.01 -3.70
C ILE A 53 -8.66 -3.93 -4.03
N LEU A 54 -8.96 -2.67 -3.70
CA LEU A 54 -8.04 -1.55 -3.92
C LEU A 54 -6.78 -1.66 -3.05
N LEU A 55 -6.91 -1.98 -1.77
CA LEU A 55 -5.78 -2.18 -0.84
C LEU A 55 -4.87 -3.32 -1.33
N LYS A 56 -5.46 -4.44 -1.76
CA LYS A 56 -4.72 -5.56 -2.33
C LYS A 56 -3.96 -5.18 -3.60
N ARG A 57 -4.59 -4.44 -4.52
CA ARG A 57 -3.92 -3.97 -5.74
C ARG A 57 -2.78 -3.01 -5.43
N ALA A 58 -3.00 -2.04 -4.55
CA ALA A 58 -1.96 -1.11 -4.12
C ALA A 58 -0.76 -1.87 -3.50
N CYS A 59 -1.05 -2.87 -2.67
CA CYS A 59 -0.03 -3.75 -2.07
C CYS A 59 0.78 -4.49 -3.14
N MET A 60 0.13 -5.11 -4.12
CA MET A 60 0.82 -5.81 -5.20
C MET A 60 1.74 -4.88 -6.00
N TYR A 61 1.31 -3.64 -6.28
CA TYR A 61 2.12 -2.68 -7.00
C TYR A 61 3.33 -2.20 -6.18
N TYR A 62 3.14 -1.75 -4.94
CA TYR A 62 4.27 -1.29 -4.12
C TYR A 62 5.24 -2.44 -3.79
N ALA A 63 4.74 -3.58 -3.34
CA ALA A 63 5.59 -4.73 -3.04
C ALA A 63 6.29 -5.25 -4.31
N GLY A 64 5.61 -5.17 -5.46
CA GLY A 64 6.20 -5.50 -6.74
C GLY A 64 7.33 -4.57 -7.14
N ALA A 65 7.18 -3.26 -6.91
CA ALA A 65 8.24 -2.28 -7.13
C ALA A 65 9.48 -2.57 -6.26
N GLU A 66 9.27 -2.94 -4.99
CA GLU A 66 10.36 -3.32 -4.08
C GLU A 66 11.12 -4.56 -4.58
N ILE A 67 10.41 -5.63 -4.96
CA ILE A 67 11.06 -6.86 -5.45
C ILE A 67 11.82 -6.60 -6.76
N LEU A 68 11.21 -5.87 -7.70
CA LEU A 68 11.89 -5.52 -8.94
C LEU A 68 13.13 -4.67 -8.68
N ARG A 69 13.09 -3.75 -7.69
CA ARG A 69 14.25 -2.94 -7.30
C ARG A 69 15.34 -3.77 -6.60
N GLN A 70 14.97 -4.74 -5.77
CA GLN A 70 15.93 -5.57 -5.06
C GLN A 70 16.67 -6.54 -6.00
N TYR A 71 15.95 -7.11 -6.97
CA TYR A 71 16.49 -8.15 -7.84
C TYR A 71 16.68 -7.72 -9.30
N TRP A 72 16.72 -6.42 -9.61
CA TRP A 72 16.79 -5.97 -11.01
C TRP A 72 17.98 -6.55 -11.78
N GLU A 73 19.13 -6.73 -11.12
CA GLU A 73 20.33 -7.35 -11.72
C GLU A 73 20.19 -8.88 -11.84
N GLU A 74 19.66 -9.54 -10.80
CA GLU A 74 19.58 -11.00 -10.70
C GLU A 74 18.43 -11.61 -11.49
N LEU A 75 17.34 -10.87 -11.67
CA LEU A 75 16.18 -11.32 -12.43
C LEU A 75 16.45 -11.43 -13.93
N GLN A 76 17.64 -11.03 -14.41
CA GLN A 76 18.05 -10.99 -15.82
C GLN A 76 16.97 -10.31 -16.68
N VAL A 77 16.40 -9.23 -16.17
CA VAL A 77 15.36 -8.46 -16.87
C VAL A 77 16.02 -7.25 -17.50
N ASP A 78 15.61 -6.93 -18.73
CA ASP A 78 16.15 -5.80 -19.47
C ASP A 78 16.07 -4.48 -18.66
N ARG A 79 17.01 -3.55 -18.94
CA ARG A 79 17.05 -2.19 -18.36
C ARG A 79 15.71 -1.42 -18.44
N TYR A 80 14.79 -1.84 -19.30
CA TYR A 80 13.43 -1.32 -19.44
C TYR A 80 12.60 -1.44 -18.14
N GLU A 81 12.90 -2.38 -17.25
CA GLU A 81 12.07 -2.61 -16.05
C GLU A 81 12.32 -1.66 -14.87
N MET A 82 13.38 -0.86 -14.87
CA MET A 82 13.45 0.27 -13.93
C MET A 82 12.33 1.30 -14.17
N GLN A 83 11.87 1.46 -15.41
CA GLN A 83 10.69 2.28 -15.69
C GLN A 83 9.42 1.66 -15.11
N LYS A 84 9.35 0.32 -15.08
CA LYS A 84 8.22 -0.43 -14.50
C LYS A 84 8.15 -0.28 -12.99
N VAL A 85 9.29 -0.15 -12.29
CA VAL A 85 9.33 0.23 -10.86
C VAL A 85 8.59 1.55 -10.66
N SER A 86 8.95 2.59 -11.41
CA SER A 86 8.29 3.90 -11.32
C SER A 86 6.79 3.84 -11.67
N GLN A 87 6.41 3.05 -12.69
CA GLN A 87 5.01 2.84 -13.04
C GLN A 87 4.24 2.14 -11.91
N TYR A 88 4.82 1.14 -11.27
CA TYR A 88 4.20 0.41 -10.17
C TYR A 88 4.02 1.32 -8.96
N GLU A 89 5.04 2.10 -8.60
CA GLU A 89 4.90 3.10 -7.53
C GLU A 89 3.78 4.11 -7.83
N GLY A 90 3.74 4.64 -9.06
CA GLY A 90 2.70 5.56 -9.49
C GLY A 90 1.28 4.96 -9.40
N MET A 91 1.10 3.71 -9.84
CA MET A 91 -0.19 3.01 -9.72
C MET A 91 -0.55 2.73 -8.26
N GLY A 92 0.42 2.39 -7.41
CA GLY A 92 0.23 2.24 -5.97
C GLY A 92 -0.24 3.54 -5.32
N ASP A 93 0.39 4.67 -5.67
CA ASP A 93 0.06 6.00 -5.15
C ASP A 93 -1.35 6.42 -5.60
N GLU A 94 -1.72 6.18 -6.86
CA GLU A 94 -3.05 6.47 -7.39
C GLU A 94 -4.14 5.70 -6.65
N LEU A 95 -3.96 4.39 -6.47
CA LEU A 95 -4.92 3.55 -5.76
C LEU A 95 -5.07 3.97 -4.29
N THR A 96 -3.95 4.29 -3.63
CA THR A 96 -3.94 4.73 -2.23
C THR A 96 -4.67 6.07 -2.08
N ARG A 97 -4.50 6.98 -3.05
CA ARG A 97 -5.24 8.25 -3.11
C ARG A 97 -6.73 8.03 -3.34
N ASN A 98 -7.12 7.10 -4.20
CA ASN A 98 -8.51 6.75 -4.46
C ASN A 98 -9.20 6.19 -3.19
N ILE A 99 -8.49 5.33 -2.45
CA ILE A 99 -8.96 4.84 -1.14
C ILE A 99 -9.15 6.01 -0.17
N LEU A 100 -8.15 6.89 -0.03
CA LEU A 100 -8.24 8.05 0.87
C LEU A 100 -9.44 8.95 0.52
N ASN A 101 -9.65 9.20 -0.76
CA ASN A 101 -10.78 10.02 -1.23
C ASN A 101 -12.12 9.36 -0.93
N LYS A 102 -12.24 8.04 -1.13
CA LYS A 102 -13.44 7.28 -0.79
C LYS A 102 -13.74 7.38 0.71
N LEU A 103 -12.72 7.20 1.57
CA LEU A 103 -12.87 7.31 3.03
C LEU A 103 -13.31 8.72 3.46
N LYS A 104 -12.71 9.78 2.89
CA LYS A 104 -13.11 11.17 3.15
C LYS A 104 -14.53 11.48 2.67
N GLY A 105 -14.92 10.96 1.50
CA GLY A 105 -16.28 11.10 0.97
C GLY A 105 -17.33 10.45 1.88
N VAL A 106 -17.02 9.29 2.46
CA VAL A 106 -17.87 8.63 3.46
C VAL A 106 -17.99 9.47 4.74
N GLN A 107 -16.90 10.06 5.24
CA GLN A 107 -16.91 10.93 6.43
C GLN A 107 -17.78 12.19 6.26
N GLN A 108 -17.81 12.78 5.06
CA GLN A 108 -18.63 13.98 4.81
C GLN A 108 -20.15 13.69 4.89
N ILE A 109 -20.56 12.47 4.55
CA ILE A 109 -21.98 12.05 4.59
C ILE A 109 -22.42 11.80 6.04
N THR A 110 -21.58 11.18 6.89
CA THR A 110 -21.90 10.96 8.31
C THR A 110 -21.88 12.23 9.15
N THR A 111 -21.16 13.28 8.74
CA THR A 111 -21.11 14.55 9.49
C THR A 111 -22.33 15.45 9.23
N SER A 112 -23.20 15.10 8.28
CA SER A 112 -24.33 15.93 7.86
C SER A 112 -25.66 15.60 8.55
N ASN A 113 -25.67 14.69 9.54
CA ASN A 113 -26.85 14.38 10.35
C ASN A 113 -26.44 14.02 11.78
N ASP A 114 -26.20 15.02 12.64
CA ASP A 114 -26.80 15.01 13.98
C ASP A 114 -26.62 16.36 14.69
N ASN A 115 -27.75 17.04 14.92
CA ASN A 115 -27.88 18.06 15.94
C ASN A 115 -27.97 17.35 17.31
N ASN A 116 -26.85 17.08 18.00
CA ASN A 116 -26.85 17.06 19.47
C ASN A 116 -25.47 17.03 20.12
N LYS A 117 -25.18 18.13 20.84
CA LYS A 117 -24.44 18.27 22.12
C LYS A 117 -23.07 17.60 22.31
N ASP A 118 -22.10 18.50 22.51
CA ASP A 118 -20.93 18.36 23.39
C ASP A 118 -20.13 17.05 23.29
N THR A 119 -19.19 17.02 22.34
CA THR A 119 -17.90 16.37 22.60
C THR A 119 -16.81 17.12 21.83
N LYS A 120 -15.91 17.80 22.55
CA LYS A 120 -14.67 18.33 21.96
C LYS A 120 -13.86 17.15 21.44
N ILE A 121 -13.91 16.89 20.14
CA ILE A 121 -12.99 15.99 19.47
C ILE A 121 -11.65 16.72 19.38
N ILE A 122 -10.74 16.39 20.30
CA ILE A 122 -9.33 16.77 20.19
C ILE A 122 -8.73 15.84 19.13
N ILE A 123 -8.43 16.39 17.95
CA ILE A 123 -7.63 15.69 16.95
C ILE A 123 -6.16 15.78 17.42
N PRO A 124 -5.49 14.67 17.79
CA PRO A 124 -4.07 14.74 18.11
C PRO A 124 -3.30 14.99 16.81
N SER A 125 -2.69 16.18 16.73
CA SER A 125 -1.75 16.52 15.68
C SER A 125 -0.44 15.77 15.93
N PHE A 126 -0.12 14.79 15.08
CA PHE A 126 1.19 14.16 15.07
C PHE A 126 2.21 15.15 14.48
N LEU A 127 2.95 15.82 15.35
CA LEU A 127 4.18 16.53 15.00
C LEU A 127 5.28 15.48 14.79
N TYR A 128 5.64 15.21 13.53
CA TYR A 128 6.89 14.52 13.22
C TYR A 128 8.05 15.48 13.50
N THR A 129 8.76 15.23 14.60
CA THR A 129 10.02 15.92 14.89
C THR A 129 11.11 15.22 14.07
N ILE A 130 11.58 15.86 13.00
CA ILE A 130 12.80 15.44 12.30
C ILE A 130 13.96 15.70 13.25
N THR A 131 14.59 14.65 13.76
CA THR A 131 15.84 14.75 14.51
C THR A 131 16.97 14.47 13.53
N ASN A 132 17.64 15.52 13.06
CA ASN A 132 18.90 15.36 12.34
C ASN A 132 19.98 14.93 13.34
N ARG A 133 20.69 13.84 13.03
CA ARG A 133 22.00 13.54 13.58
C ARG A 133 22.95 13.20 12.45
#